data_AF-A0A7C2BAY9-F1
#
_entry.id   AF-A0A7C2BAY9-F1
#
_cell.length_a   1.000
_cell.length_b   1.000
_cell.length_c   1.000
_cell.angle_alpha   90.00
_cell.angle_beta   90.00
_cell.angle_gamma   90.00
#
_symmetry.space_group_name_H-M   'P 1'
#
loop_
_entity.id
_entity.type
_entity.pdbx_description
1 polymer ?
#
loop_
_entity_poly.entity_id
_entity_poly.type
_entity_poly.pdbx_seq_one_letter_code
_entity_poly.pdbx_strand_id
1 'polypeptide(L)'
;MPLAAVTTDPLGWISISACLIVGFFLLTKGADWLVGASSQLAKRVGVSSLVIGLTVVALGTSAPEIVVSTIAAADGKVAISIGNVLGSNIANIGLVLGMSALILPDILHTKLTKRDGVWTFVALGLLWWVSSDHRIERWEAGLLLVGFVGYNAHLLFTGREEILEEEAEHEGHYHHPVPLLLAGLVSILVGAKIVVVGAESGALRLGISEAVIGLSIVAVGTSLPELAAGVGGALRGEGDLSVGNVVGSNIFNLLAVVGIAAMVHPFQPENEPAEAARALEHAFDRALGVDFYVVLGFSLAGLLLPFAGGERGARTKGLFLLACYAGYIAWLYLGAR
;
A
#
# COMPACT_ATOMS: atom_id res chain seq x y z
N MET A 1 -17.53 -13.68 -19.85
CA MET A 1 -16.88 -14.93 -20.31
C MET A 1 -16.32 -15.57 -19.05
N PRO A 2 -16.75 -16.78 -18.65
CA PRO A 2 -16.32 -17.35 -17.38
C PRO A 2 -14.82 -17.61 -17.45
N LEU A 3 -14.07 -17.13 -16.46
CA LEU A 3 -12.70 -17.55 -16.20
C LEU A 3 -12.72 -19.08 -16.17
N ALA A 4 -12.19 -19.71 -17.20
CA ALA A 4 -11.90 -21.12 -17.16
C ALA A 4 -11.02 -21.32 -15.93
N ALA A 5 -11.53 -22.05 -14.95
CA ALA A 5 -10.73 -22.66 -13.91
C ALA A 5 -9.68 -23.49 -14.65
N VAL A 6 -8.50 -22.91 -14.85
CA VAL A 6 -7.32 -23.71 -15.10
C VAL A 6 -7.14 -24.46 -13.79
N THR A 7 -7.65 -25.68 -13.74
CA THR A 7 -7.31 -26.65 -12.71
C THR A 7 -5.83 -26.99 -12.92
N THR A 8 -4.94 -26.05 -12.62
CA THR A 8 -3.52 -26.36 -12.45
C THR A 8 -3.43 -27.09 -11.13
N ASP A 9 -3.04 -28.36 -11.17
CA ASP A 9 -2.60 -29.04 -9.96
C ASP A 9 -1.64 -28.12 -9.19
N PRO A 10 -1.82 -27.94 -7.86
CA PRO A 10 -0.95 -27.08 -7.08
C PRO A 10 0.51 -27.45 -7.32
N LEU A 11 1.36 -26.44 -7.56
CA LEU A 11 2.79 -26.62 -7.81
C LEU A 11 3.42 -27.60 -6.81
N GLY A 12 4.34 -28.47 -7.25
CA GLY A 12 5.09 -29.35 -6.34
C GLY A 12 5.84 -28.57 -5.25
N TRP A 13 6.05 -29.15 -4.06
CA TRP A 13 6.75 -28.49 -2.95
C TRP A 13 8.11 -27.90 -3.33
N ILE A 14 8.84 -28.54 -4.25
CA ILE A 14 10.09 -28.01 -4.82
C ILE A 14 9.84 -26.71 -5.60
N SER A 15 8.82 -26.69 -6.46
CA SER A 15 8.46 -25.49 -7.25
C SER A 15 7.95 -24.36 -6.36
N ILE A 16 7.16 -24.69 -5.33
CA ILE A 16 6.71 -23.73 -4.31
C ILE A 16 7.92 -23.09 -3.63
N SER A 17 8.85 -23.92 -3.16
CA SER A 17 10.05 -23.45 -2.46
C SER A 17 10.91 -22.57 -3.38
N ALA A 18 11.06 -22.95 -4.65
CA ALA A 18 11.78 -22.16 -5.65
C ALA A 18 11.09 -20.81 -5.89
N CYS A 19 9.76 -20.77 -6.01
CA CYS A 19 9.02 -19.51 -6.16
C CYS A 19 9.26 -18.59 -4.97
N LEU A 20 9.14 -19.10 -3.73
CA LEU A 20 9.37 -18.29 -2.54
C LEU A 20 10.80 -17.75 -2.49
N ILE A 21 11.82 -18.59 -2.71
CA ILE A 21 13.23 -18.18 -2.67
C ILE A 21 13.53 -17.14 -3.75
N VAL A 22 13.15 -17.40 -5.00
CA VAL A 22 13.39 -16.47 -6.12
C VAL A 22 12.61 -15.18 -5.94
N GLY A 23 11.34 -15.27 -5.52
CA GLY A 23 10.49 -14.12 -5.28
C GLY A 23 11.05 -13.21 -4.19
N PHE A 24 11.42 -13.76 -3.02
CA PHE A 24 12.04 -12.96 -1.95
C PHE A 24 13.41 -12.40 -2.35
N PHE A 25 14.20 -13.13 -3.13
CA PHE A 25 15.46 -12.61 -3.68
C PHE A 25 15.22 -11.38 -4.57
N LEU A 26 14.24 -11.46 -5.49
CA LEU A 26 13.88 -10.35 -6.37
C LEU A 26 13.27 -9.16 -5.62
N LEU A 27 12.48 -9.39 -4.58
CA LEU A 27 11.96 -8.35 -3.70
C LEU A 27 13.11 -7.61 -3.00
N THR A 28 14.04 -8.37 -2.40
CA THR A 28 15.19 -7.80 -1.67
C THR A 28 16.11 -7.02 -2.61
N LYS A 29 16.44 -7.59 -3.78
CA LYS A 29 17.30 -6.93 -4.77
C LYS A 29 16.62 -5.78 -5.50
N GLY A 30 15.32 -5.89 -5.73
CA GLY A 30 14.53 -4.81 -6.30
C GLY A 30 14.45 -3.62 -5.35
N ALA A 31 14.20 -3.86 -4.07
CA ALA A 31 14.23 -2.82 -3.04
C ALA A 31 15.61 -2.16 -2.93
N ASP A 32 16.68 -2.97 -3.03
CA ASP A 32 18.05 -2.48 -3.08
C ASP A 32 18.26 -1.48 -4.25
N TRP A 33 17.77 -1.78 -5.45
CA TRP A 33 17.91 -0.86 -6.59
C TRP A 33 16.97 0.33 -6.49
N LEU A 34 15.73 0.11 -6.08
CA LEU A 34 14.70 1.14 -5.97
C LEU A 34 15.11 2.22 -4.97
N VAL A 35 15.53 1.84 -3.75
CA VAL A 35 15.93 2.79 -2.70
C VAL A 35 17.13 3.62 -3.16
N GLY A 36 18.19 2.95 -3.64
CA GLY A 36 19.42 3.64 -4.05
C GLY A 36 19.23 4.57 -5.26
N ALA A 37 18.37 4.17 -6.21
CA ALA A 37 18.04 5.00 -7.36
C ALA A 37 17.12 6.17 -7.00
N SER A 38 16.18 5.96 -6.06
CA SER A 38 15.26 6.99 -5.59
C SER A 38 15.96 8.12 -4.86
N SER A 39 16.90 7.81 -3.95
CA SER A 39 17.70 8.83 -3.25
C SER A 39 18.53 9.68 -4.23
N GLN A 40 19.03 9.08 -5.31
CA GLN A 40 19.77 9.83 -6.34
C GLN A 40 18.86 10.63 -7.25
N LEU A 41 17.68 10.12 -7.58
CA LEU A 41 16.68 10.85 -8.34
C LEU A 41 16.25 12.11 -7.57
N ALA A 42 16.03 11.97 -6.25
CA ALA A 42 15.71 13.08 -5.35
C ALA A 42 16.75 14.21 -5.47
N LYS A 43 18.04 13.86 -5.33
CA LYS A 43 19.16 14.80 -5.49
C LYS A 43 19.21 15.48 -6.86
N ARG A 44 18.94 14.75 -7.94
CA ARG A 44 19.01 15.28 -9.32
C ARG A 44 17.87 16.22 -9.67
N VAL A 45 16.66 15.86 -9.26
CA VAL A 45 15.48 16.69 -9.51
C VAL A 45 15.48 17.90 -8.59
N GLY A 46 16.25 17.84 -7.51
CA GLY A 46 16.12 18.77 -6.41
C GLY A 46 14.73 18.56 -5.83
N VAL A 47 14.56 17.47 -5.08
CA VAL A 47 13.48 17.23 -4.10
C VAL A 47 14.05 16.37 -2.96
N SER A 48 13.38 16.34 -1.80
CA SER A 48 13.77 15.47 -0.70
C SER A 48 13.48 13.99 -1.01
N SER A 49 14.22 13.07 -0.37
CA SER A 49 13.93 11.62 -0.46
C SER A 49 12.51 11.30 0.01
N LEU A 50 11.97 12.07 0.97
CA LEU A 50 10.57 11.98 1.41
C LEU A 50 9.59 12.23 0.25
N VAL A 51 9.80 13.30 -0.53
CA VAL A 51 8.93 13.63 -1.68
C VAL A 51 8.96 12.53 -2.75
N ILE A 52 10.13 11.98 -3.06
CA ILE A 52 10.22 10.83 -3.99
C ILE A 52 9.51 9.60 -3.43
N GLY A 53 9.63 9.36 -2.13
CA GLY A 53 8.91 8.29 -1.42
C GLY A 53 7.39 8.44 -1.54
N LEU A 54 6.88 9.63 -1.22
CA LEU A 54 5.46 10.01 -1.26
C LEU A 54 4.86 10.00 -2.67
N THR A 55 5.69 10.02 -3.73
CA THR A 55 5.24 10.12 -5.12
C THR A 55 5.64 8.92 -5.96
N VAL A 56 6.87 8.88 -6.47
CA VAL A 56 7.31 7.92 -7.48
C VAL A 56 7.34 6.51 -6.91
N VAL A 57 7.86 6.35 -5.69
CA VAL A 57 7.96 5.04 -5.05
C VAL A 57 6.57 4.54 -4.69
N ALA A 58 5.78 5.34 -3.96
CA ALA A 58 4.40 5.03 -3.61
C ALA A 58 3.53 4.68 -4.83
N LEU A 59 3.64 5.43 -5.93
CA LEU A 59 2.86 5.16 -7.15
C LEU A 59 3.26 3.83 -7.78
N GLY A 60 4.56 3.58 -7.83
CA GLY A 60 5.10 2.35 -8.40
C GLY A 60 4.68 1.13 -7.60
N THR A 61 4.86 1.17 -6.27
CA THR A 61 4.54 0.03 -5.40
C THR A 61 3.04 -0.22 -5.31
N SER A 62 2.20 0.82 -5.40
CA SER A 62 0.73 0.67 -5.37
C SER A 62 0.10 0.42 -6.74
N ALA A 63 0.91 0.22 -7.78
CA ALA A 63 0.40 -0.17 -9.10
C ALA A 63 -0.36 -1.51 -9.09
N PRO A 64 0.06 -2.57 -8.35
CA PRO A 64 -0.72 -3.79 -8.18
C PRO A 64 -2.10 -3.53 -7.58
N GLU A 65 -2.21 -2.68 -6.56
CA GLU A 65 -3.48 -2.30 -5.95
C GLU A 65 -4.40 -1.62 -6.97
N ILE A 66 -3.89 -0.70 -7.78
CA ILE A 66 -4.65 -0.08 -8.87
C ILE A 66 -5.16 -1.16 -9.82
N VAL A 67 -4.28 -2.05 -10.28
CA VAL A 67 -4.62 -3.09 -11.26
C VAL A 67 -5.64 -4.08 -10.69
N VAL A 68 -5.40 -4.63 -9.50
CA VAL A 68 -6.26 -5.63 -8.86
C VAL A 68 -7.64 -5.04 -8.54
N SER A 69 -7.68 -3.83 -7.98
CA SER A 69 -8.94 -3.16 -7.64
C SER A 69 -9.74 -2.79 -8.89
N THR A 70 -9.07 -2.30 -9.93
CA THR A 70 -9.73 -1.94 -11.20
C THR A 70 -10.27 -3.17 -11.92
N ILE A 71 -9.50 -4.27 -11.97
CA ILE A 71 -9.97 -5.53 -12.57
C ILE A 71 -11.14 -6.09 -11.76
N ALA A 72 -11.05 -6.12 -10.43
CA ALA A 72 -12.13 -6.58 -9.57
C ALA A 72 -13.41 -5.76 -9.78
N ALA A 73 -13.30 -4.43 -9.87
CA ALA A 73 -14.42 -3.56 -10.18
C ALA A 73 -15.01 -3.82 -11.57
N ALA A 74 -14.16 -3.94 -12.61
CA ALA A 74 -14.60 -4.24 -13.97
C ALA A 74 -15.31 -5.60 -14.11
N ASP A 75 -14.97 -6.56 -13.25
CA ASP A 75 -15.62 -7.87 -13.15
C ASP A 75 -16.89 -7.88 -12.27
N GLY A 76 -17.36 -6.73 -11.80
CA GLY A 76 -18.53 -6.62 -10.90
C GLY A 76 -18.26 -7.10 -9.46
N LYS A 77 -17.00 -7.34 -9.10
CA LYS A 77 -16.57 -7.80 -7.77
C LYS A 77 -16.10 -6.64 -6.90
N VAL A 78 -16.91 -5.57 -6.86
CA VAL A 78 -16.56 -4.30 -6.20
C VAL A 78 -16.20 -4.46 -4.72
N ALA A 79 -16.84 -5.38 -3.99
CA ALA A 79 -16.52 -5.67 -2.59
C ALA A 79 -15.03 -6.03 -2.38
N ILE A 80 -14.43 -6.73 -3.34
CA ILE A 80 -12.99 -7.09 -3.30
C ILE A 80 -12.13 -5.84 -3.48
N SER A 81 -12.53 -4.92 -4.36
CA SER A 81 -11.85 -3.64 -4.58
C SER A 81 -11.80 -2.81 -3.30
N ILE A 82 -12.93 -2.67 -2.60
CA ILE A 82 -13.01 -1.91 -1.33
C ILE A 82 -12.14 -2.57 -0.25
N GLY A 83 -12.27 -3.89 -0.08
CA GLY A 83 -11.48 -4.65 0.90
C GLY A 83 -9.97 -4.54 0.66
N ASN A 84 -9.53 -4.59 -0.61
CA ASN A 84 -8.13 -4.43 -0.98
C ASN A 84 -7.59 -3.05 -0.57
N VAL A 85 -8.31 -1.96 -0.87
CA VAL A 85 -7.89 -0.59 -0.51
C VAL A 85 -7.74 -0.41 1.00
N LEU A 86 -8.76 -0.76 1.78
CA LEU A 86 -8.74 -0.57 3.23
C LEU A 86 -7.72 -1.49 3.89
N GLY A 87 -7.64 -2.74 3.43
CA GLY A 87 -6.65 -3.73 3.86
C GLY A 87 -5.21 -3.25 3.64
N SER A 88 -4.87 -2.77 2.44
CA SER A 88 -3.55 -2.23 2.13
C SER A 88 -3.21 -1.02 3.00
N ASN A 89 -4.16 -0.12 3.28
CA ASN A 89 -3.93 1.02 4.18
C ASN A 89 -3.56 0.59 5.61
N ILE A 90 -4.26 -0.42 6.13
CA ILE A 90 -4.00 -0.99 7.46
C ILE A 90 -2.65 -1.71 7.46
N ALA A 91 -2.33 -2.49 6.43
CA ALA A 91 -1.06 -3.20 6.30
C ALA A 91 0.12 -2.24 6.20
N ASN A 92 0.00 -1.16 5.44
CA ASN A 92 1.06 -0.16 5.28
C ASN A 92 1.47 0.46 6.62
N ILE A 93 0.51 0.80 7.49
CA ILE A 93 0.85 1.34 8.82
C ILE A 93 1.21 0.24 9.81
N GLY A 94 0.36 -0.78 9.93
CA GLY A 94 0.51 -1.82 10.94
C GLY A 94 1.72 -2.73 10.70
N LEU A 95 1.88 -3.19 9.46
CA LEU A 95 2.94 -4.10 9.06
C LEU A 95 4.18 -3.34 8.55
N VAL A 96 4.05 -2.52 7.50
CA VAL A 96 5.22 -1.93 6.82
C VAL A 96 5.93 -0.91 7.71
N LEU A 97 5.22 0.09 8.22
CA LEU A 97 5.80 1.08 9.14
C LEU A 97 6.20 0.43 10.47
N GLY A 98 5.39 -0.50 10.99
CA GLY A 98 5.71 -1.26 12.20
C GLY A 98 7.03 -2.03 12.10
N MET A 99 7.24 -2.79 11.01
CA MET A 99 8.50 -3.49 10.74
C MET A 99 9.66 -2.52 10.54
N SER A 100 9.43 -1.45 9.77
CA SER A 100 10.46 -0.45 9.47
C SER A 100 10.94 0.25 10.74
N ALA A 101 10.05 0.54 11.69
CA ALA A 101 10.38 1.13 13.00
C ALA A 101 11.11 0.18 13.97
N LEU A 102 10.99 -1.13 13.79
CA LEU A 102 11.83 -2.08 14.53
C LEU A 102 13.29 -2.06 14.03
N ILE A 103 13.44 -1.94 12.71
CA ILE A 103 14.73 -1.98 12.00
C ILE A 103 15.47 -0.65 12.19
N LEU A 104 14.82 0.46 11.82
CA LEU A 104 15.34 1.82 11.91
C LEU A 104 14.41 2.64 12.81
N PRO A 105 14.65 2.70 14.13
CA PRO A 105 13.74 3.35 15.07
C PRO A 105 13.49 4.83 14.77
N ASP A 106 14.50 5.53 14.25
CA ASP A 106 14.43 6.96 13.93
C ASP A 106 13.45 7.28 12.78
N ILE A 107 12.94 6.26 12.09
CA ILE A 107 11.92 6.41 11.06
C ILE A 107 10.64 7.09 11.58
N LEU A 108 10.32 6.90 12.86
CA LEU A 108 9.17 7.54 13.51
C LEU A 108 9.44 9.01 13.87
N HIS A 109 10.64 9.52 13.65
CA HIS A 109 11.02 10.92 13.87
C HIS A 109 11.43 11.62 12.55
N THR A 110 11.01 11.05 11.42
CA THR A 110 11.23 11.58 10.07
C THR A 110 10.57 12.94 9.85
N LYS A 111 10.95 13.62 8.77
CA LYS A 111 10.46 14.95 8.39
C LYS A 111 8.99 14.97 7.94
N LEU A 112 8.19 13.98 8.32
CA LEU A 112 6.75 13.97 8.09
C LEU A 112 6.16 15.27 8.59
N THR A 113 5.67 16.07 7.65
CA THR A 113 5.15 17.40 7.98
C THR A 113 3.71 17.29 8.40
N LYS A 114 3.21 18.31 9.12
CA LYS A 114 1.77 18.43 9.42
C LYS A 114 0.92 18.39 8.14
N ARG A 115 1.46 18.86 7.01
CA ARG A 115 0.82 18.82 5.67
C ARG A 115 0.50 17.39 5.25
N ASP A 116 1.45 16.45 5.37
CA ASP A 116 1.28 15.07 4.91
C ASP A 116 0.23 14.32 5.75
N GLY A 117 0.23 14.59 7.06
CA GLY A 117 -0.84 14.16 7.95
C GLY A 117 -2.20 14.72 7.52
N VAL A 118 -2.30 16.03 7.30
CA VAL A 118 -3.54 16.69 6.85
C VAL A 118 -4.08 16.05 5.57
N TRP A 119 -3.24 15.78 4.57
CA TRP A 119 -3.68 15.14 3.34
C TRP A 119 -4.20 13.72 3.54
N THR A 120 -3.60 12.94 4.44
CA THR A 120 -4.11 11.62 4.81
C THR A 120 -5.53 11.71 5.36
N PHE A 121 -5.80 12.65 6.28
CA PHE A 121 -7.15 12.82 6.85
C PHE A 121 -8.14 13.47 5.87
N VAL A 122 -7.69 14.35 4.99
CA VAL A 122 -8.52 14.87 3.89
C VAL A 122 -8.92 13.73 2.95
N ALA A 123 -8.00 12.84 2.58
CA ALA A 123 -8.31 11.69 1.74
C ALA A 123 -9.29 10.73 2.41
N LEU A 124 -9.11 10.43 3.70
CA LEU A 124 -10.04 9.62 4.48
C LEU A 124 -11.43 10.26 4.58
N GLY A 125 -11.49 11.56 4.88
CA GLY A 125 -12.76 12.29 4.99
C GLY A 125 -13.48 12.39 3.65
N LEU A 126 -12.75 12.62 2.57
CA LEU A 126 -13.30 12.65 1.22
C LEU A 126 -13.84 11.27 0.82
N LEU A 127 -13.08 10.19 1.04
CA LEU A 127 -13.51 8.82 0.76
C LEU A 127 -14.76 8.46 1.57
N TRP A 128 -14.78 8.80 2.86
CA TRP A 128 -15.94 8.56 3.72
C TRP A 128 -17.18 9.30 3.20
N TRP A 129 -17.03 10.58 2.82
CA TRP A 129 -18.13 11.39 2.31
C TRP A 129 -18.71 10.82 1.02
N VAL A 130 -17.87 10.53 0.02
CA VAL A 130 -18.33 9.98 -1.27
C VAL A 130 -18.88 8.56 -1.16
N SER A 131 -18.60 7.85 -0.07
CA SER A 131 -19.11 6.49 0.13
C SER A 131 -20.34 6.45 1.05
N SER A 132 -20.72 7.58 1.64
CA SER A 132 -21.63 7.66 2.80
C SER A 132 -23.08 7.22 2.52
N ASP A 133 -23.49 7.25 1.26
CA ASP A 133 -24.79 6.81 0.77
C ASP A 133 -24.73 5.41 0.10
N HIS A 134 -23.67 4.64 0.41
CA HIS A 134 -23.43 3.28 -0.07
C HIS A 134 -23.36 3.16 -1.59
N ARG A 135 -22.88 4.22 -2.23
CA ARG A 135 -22.59 4.26 -3.66
C ARG A 135 -21.35 5.11 -3.89
N ILE A 136 -20.68 4.90 -5.03
CA ILE A 136 -19.68 5.83 -5.55
C ILE A 136 -19.95 6.00 -7.05
N GLU A 137 -20.42 7.18 -7.42
CA GLU A 137 -20.69 7.56 -8.79
C GLU A 137 -19.42 8.00 -9.52
N ARG A 138 -19.46 8.08 -10.85
CA ARG A 138 -18.30 8.50 -11.65
C ARG A 138 -17.82 9.91 -11.33
N TRP A 139 -18.72 10.83 -11.00
CA TRP A 139 -18.31 12.20 -10.67
C TRP A 139 -17.63 12.26 -9.30
N GLU A 140 -18.05 11.44 -8.34
CA GLU A 140 -17.41 11.28 -7.03
C GLU A 140 -16.04 10.63 -7.16
N ALA A 141 -15.94 9.58 -7.99
CA ALA A 141 -14.67 9.00 -8.39
C ALA A 141 -13.77 10.06 -9.05
N GLY A 142 -14.33 10.93 -9.89
CA GLY A 142 -13.64 12.08 -10.46
C GLY A 142 -13.11 13.05 -9.40
N LEU A 143 -13.86 13.31 -8.32
CA LEU A 143 -13.40 14.14 -7.21
C LEU A 143 -12.23 13.50 -6.46
N LEU A 144 -12.25 12.18 -6.24
CA LEU A 144 -11.11 11.46 -5.66
C LEU A 144 -9.86 11.62 -6.53
N LEU A 145 -9.99 11.49 -7.85
CA LEU A 145 -8.87 11.67 -8.79
C LEU A 145 -8.36 13.11 -8.86
N VAL A 146 -9.26 14.10 -8.80
CA VAL A 146 -8.87 15.51 -8.68
C VAL A 146 -8.13 15.74 -7.36
N GLY A 147 -8.57 15.12 -6.26
CA GLY A 147 -7.85 15.10 -4.99
C GLY A 147 -6.45 14.50 -5.12
N PHE A 148 -6.31 13.37 -5.81
CA PHE A 148 -5.02 12.72 -6.07
C PHE A 148 -4.07 13.61 -6.87
N VAL A 149 -4.55 14.22 -7.96
CA VAL A 149 -3.76 15.16 -8.76
C VAL A 149 -3.40 16.41 -7.95
N GLY A 150 -4.35 16.94 -7.17
CA GLY A 150 -4.16 18.09 -6.30
C GLY A 150 -3.12 17.84 -5.22
N TYR A 151 -3.15 16.68 -4.57
CA TYR A 151 -2.13 16.25 -3.60
C TYR A 151 -0.74 16.18 -4.23
N ASN A 152 -0.59 15.48 -5.37
CA ASN A 152 0.70 15.36 -6.05
C ASN A 152 1.23 16.73 -6.52
N ALA A 153 0.36 17.58 -7.06
CA ALA A 153 0.74 18.94 -7.45
C ALA A 153 1.21 19.74 -6.23
N HIS A 154 0.44 19.75 -5.15
CA HIS A 154 0.79 20.45 -3.92
C HIS A 154 2.13 19.97 -3.34
N LEU A 155 2.37 18.66 -3.35
CA LEU A 155 3.61 18.06 -2.88
C LEU A 155 4.82 18.45 -3.73
N LEU A 156 4.68 18.51 -5.06
CA LEU A 156 5.74 18.96 -5.96
C LEU A 156 6.07 20.45 -5.79
N PHE A 157 5.07 21.30 -5.55
CA PHE A 157 5.29 22.73 -5.33
C PHE A 157 5.97 23.00 -3.98
N THR A 158 5.47 22.39 -2.91
CA THR A 158 6.01 22.60 -1.56
C THR A 158 7.34 21.87 -1.32
N GLY A 159 7.52 20.69 -1.91
CA GLY A 159 8.76 19.91 -1.81
C GLY A 159 9.96 20.55 -2.54
N ARG A 160 9.72 21.52 -3.43
CA ARG A 160 10.77 22.29 -4.10
C ARG A 160 11.28 23.45 -3.25
N GLU A 161 10.48 23.95 -2.31
CA GLU A 161 10.86 25.04 -1.39
C GLU A 161 11.76 24.54 -0.24
N GLU A 162 11.57 23.30 0.24
CA GLU A 162 12.37 22.66 1.31
C GLU A 162 13.87 22.53 1.01
N ILE A 163 14.29 22.70 -0.23
CA ILE A 163 15.65 22.45 -0.72
C ILE A 163 16.53 23.68 -0.62
N LEU A 164 15.92 24.86 -0.57
CA LEU A 164 16.66 26.10 -0.37
C LEU A 164 17.31 26.17 1.02
N GLU A 165 16.98 25.23 1.93
CA GLU A 165 17.51 25.15 3.29
C GLU A 165 18.50 23.99 3.52
N GLU A 166 18.54 22.96 2.66
CA GLU A 166 19.40 21.77 2.83
C GLU A 166 20.47 21.64 1.74
N GLU A 167 21.43 22.56 1.70
CA GLU A 167 22.73 22.28 1.07
C GLU A 167 23.64 21.55 2.05
N ALA A 168 23.93 20.26 1.81
CA ALA A 168 25.29 19.70 1.75
C ALA A 168 25.34 18.15 1.83
N GLU A 169 26.24 17.60 1.02
CA GLU A 169 26.96 16.31 1.17
C GLU A 169 26.20 14.98 0.94
N HIS A 170 26.38 14.40 -0.26
CA HIS A 170 27.04 13.10 -0.47
C HIS A 170 27.08 12.76 -1.97
N GLU A 171 28.27 12.56 -2.50
CA GLU A 171 28.55 12.13 -3.87
C GLU A 171 28.30 10.62 -4.02
N GLY A 172 27.29 10.26 -4.81
CA GLY A 172 27.07 8.89 -5.28
C GLY A 172 26.96 8.89 -6.80
N HIS A 173 27.79 8.09 -7.46
CA HIS A 173 27.89 8.01 -8.92
C HIS A 173 27.03 6.88 -9.50
N TYR A 174 25.74 7.12 -9.75
CA TYR A 174 25.09 6.50 -10.90
C TYR A 174 24.81 7.58 -11.93
N HIS A 175 25.27 7.40 -13.16
CA HIS A 175 25.07 8.36 -14.24
C HIS A 175 23.61 8.42 -14.73
N HIS A 176 22.78 7.41 -14.44
CA HIS A 176 21.35 7.35 -14.81
C HIS A 176 20.50 6.62 -13.73
N PRO A 177 19.83 7.33 -12.81
CA PRO A 177 19.03 6.70 -11.75
C PRO A 177 17.70 6.14 -12.25
N VAL A 178 17.12 6.70 -13.32
CA VAL A 178 15.78 6.28 -13.80
C VAL A 178 15.73 4.82 -14.26
N PRO A 179 16.67 4.31 -15.09
CA PRO A 179 16.65 2.88 -15.47
C PRO A 179 16.77 1.94 -14.28
N LEU A 180 17.59 2.30 -13.27
CA LEU A 180 17.79 1.48 -12.08
C LEU A 180 16.55 1.51 -11.16
N LEU A 181 15.89 2.68 -11.06
CA LEU A 181 14.61 2.82 -10.36
C LEU A 181 13.55 1.93 -11.00
N LEU A 182 13.42 1.98 -12.32
CA LEU A 182 12.46 1.14 -13.06
C LEU A 182 12.80 -0.34 -12.95
N ALA A 183 14.08 -0.72 -13.04
CA ALA A 183 14.52 -2.10 -12.84
C ALA A 183 14.22 -2.59 -11.42
N GLY A 184 14.46 -1.74 -10.42
CA GLY A 184 14.11 -2.02 -9.02
C GLY A 184 12.62 -2.25 -8.85
N LEU A 185 11.80 -1.35 -9.39
CA LEU A 185 10.34 -1.47 -9.33
C LEU A 185 9.86 -2.74 -10.03
N VAL A 186 10.29 -3.00 -11.27
CA VAL A 186 9.92 -4.23 -12.00
C VAL A 186 10.35 -5.48 -11.23
N SER A 187 11.56 -5.49 -10.67
CA SER A 187 12.05 -6.61 -9.85
C SER A 187 11.16 -6.85 -8.63
N ILE A 188 10.73 -5.78 -7.95
CA ILE A 188 9.80 -5.88 -6.82
C ILE A 188 8.45 -6.44 -7.27
N LEU A 189 7.86 -5.87 -8.32
CA LEU A 189 6.53 -6.27 -8.81
C LEU A 189 6.52 -7.74 -9.29
N VAL A 190 7.57 -8.16 -10.01
CA VAL A 190 7.74 -9.55 -10.44
C VAL A 190 7.99 -10.47 -9.25
N GLY A 191 8.85 -10.05 -8.31
CA GLY A 191 9.13 -10.80 -7.08
C GLY A 191 7.87 -11.03 -6.25
N ALA A 192 7.08 -9.99 -6.01
CA ALA A 192 5.80 -10.06 -5.30
C ALA A 192 4.85 -11.07 -5.95
N LYS A 193 4.69 -10.99 -7.28
CA LYS A 193 3.85 -11.94 -8.02
C LYS A 193 4.30 -13.39 -7.85
N ILE A 194 5.60 -13.66 -7.92
CA ILE A 194 6.15 -15.01 -7.74
C ILE A 194 5.92 -15.51 -6.30
N VAL A 195 6.10 -14.65 -5.30
CA VAL A 195 5.82 -15.00 -3.89
C VAL A 195 4.34 -15.36 -3.71
N VAL A 196 3.42 -14.56 -4.26
CA VAL A 196 1.98 -14.83 -4.18
C VAL A 196 1.62 -16.19 -4.79
N VAL A 197 2.12 -16.50 -5.98
CA VAL A 197 1.88 -17.79 -6.64
C VAL A 197 2.40 -18.97 -5.79
N GLY A 198 3.59 -18.82 -5.21
CA GLY A 198 4.16 -19.83 -4.32
C GLY A 198 3.33 -20.02 -3.05
N ALA A 199 2.91 -18.92 -2.42
CA ALA A 199 2.10 -18.91 -1.20
C ALA A 199 0.71 -19.52 -1.42
N GLU A 200 0.02 -19.13 -2.49
CA GLU A 200 -1.28 -19.68 -2.90
C GLU A 200 -1.19 -21.18 -3.16
N SER A 201 -0.20 -21.62 -3.95
CA SER A 201 0.00 -23.04 -4.25
C SER A 201 0.28 -23.87 -2.98
N GLY A 202 1.07 -23.33 -2.05
CA GLY A 202 1.34 -23.96 -0.76
C GLY A 202 0.09 -24.05 0.12
N ALA A 203 -0.70 -22.98 0.20
CA ALA A 203 -1.93 -22.94 0.97
C ALA A 203 -2.96 -23.97 0.46
N LEU A 204 -3.13 -24.07 -0.87
CA LEU A 204 -4.00 -25.09 -1.50
C LEU A 204 -3.56 -26.51 -1.15
N ARG A 205 -2.25 -26.80 -1.17
CA ARG A 205 -1.71 -28.12 -0.77
C ARG A 205 -1.93 -28.45 0.70
N LEU A 206 -2.01 -27.44 1.56
CA LEU A 206 -2.31 -27.59 2.97
C LEU A 206 -3.82 -27.71 3.24
N GLY A 207 -4.66 -27.72 2.20
CA GLY A 207 -6.11 -27.82 2.32
C GLY A 207 -6.76 -26.51 2.79
N ILE A 208 -6.07 -25.37 2.69
CA ILE A 208 -6.67 -24.07 2.95
C ILE A 208 -7.59 -23.72 1.79
N SER A 209 -8.82 -23.31 2.10
CA SER A 209 -9.82 -22.96 1.07
C SER A 209 -9.40 -21.75 0.24
N GLU A 210 -9.77 -21.76 -1.05
CA GLU A 210 -9.57 -20.63 -1.98
C GLU A 210 -10.14 -19.31 -1.45
N ALA A 211 -11.27 -19.37 -0.73
CA ALA A 211 -11.89 -18.19 -0.12
C ALA A 211 -10.96 -17.54 0.93
N VAL A 212 -10.34 -18.35 1.80
CA VAL A 212 -9.39 -17.86 2.82
C VAL A 212 -8.12 -17.33 2.16
N ILE A 213 -7.64 -17.99 1.10
CA ILE A 213 -6.48 -17.55 0.31
C ILE A 213 -6.75 -16.19 -0.33
N GLY A 214 -7.90 -16.04 -1.00
CA GLY A 214 -8.32 -14.78 -1.64
C GLY A 214 -8.46 -13.63 -0.66
N LEU A 215 -8.96 -13.89 0.56
CA LEU A 215 -9.15 -12.86 1.58
C LEU A 215 -7.84 -12.43 2.29
N SER A 216 -6.82 -13.30 2.30
CA SER A 216 -5.59 -13.06 3.08
C SER A 216 -4.34 -12.93 2.22
N ILE A 217 -4.03 -13.92 1.38
CA ILE A 217 -2.79 -13.99 0.60
C ILE A 217 -2.80 -12.94 -0.51
N VAL A 218 -3.94 -12.65 -1.13
CA VAL A 218 -4.02 -11.62 -2.19
C VAL A 218 -3.82 -10.23 -1.60
N ALA A 219 -4.49 -9.90 -0.49
CA ALA A 219 -4.37 -8.60 0.17
C ALA A 219 -2.96 -8.37 0.76
N VAL A 220 -2.34 -9.40 1.34
CA VAL A 220 -0.94 -9.31 1.78
C VAL A 220 0.00 -9.24 0.57
N GLY A 221 -0.34 -9.96 -0.50
CA GLY A 221 0.43 -10.08 -1.73
C GLY A 221 0.57 -8.78 -2.49
N THR A 222 -0.51 -8.00 -2.60
CA THR A 222 -0.51 -6.68 -3.23
C THR A 222 0.34 -5.68 -2.46
N SER A 223 0.43 -5.79 -1.13
CA SER A 223 1.28 -4.93 -0.28
C SER A 223 2.73 -5.42 -0.08
N LEU A 224 3.14 -6.54 -0.71
CA LEU A 224 4.54 -6.98 -0.68
C LEU A 224 5.52 -5.97 -1.30
N PRO A 225 5.18 -5.26 -2.40
CA PRO A 225 6.00 -4.18 -2.94
C PRO A 225 6.26 -3.06 -1.93
N GLU A 226 5.23 -2.58 -1.25
CA GLU A 226 5.32 -1.55 -0.21
C GLU A 226 6.17 -2.05 0.95
N LEU A 227 5.97 -3.30 1.37
CA LEU A 227 6.80 -3.91 2.41
C LEU A 227 8.26 -3.96 2.00
N ALA A 228 8.57 -4.40 0.76
CA ALA A 228 9.93 -4.48 0.26
C ALA A 228 10.58 -3.10 0.15
N ALA A 229 9.88 -2.10 -0.40
CA ALA A 229 10.38 -0.74 -0.52
C ALA A 229 10.55 -0.06 0.84
N GLY A 230 9.56 -0.16 1.73
CA GLY A 230 9.58 0.42 3.07
C GLY A 230 10.66 -0.18 3.95
N VAL A 231 10.70 -1.51 4.08
CA VAL A 231 11.72 -2.21 4.87
C VAL A 231 13.11 -2.05 4.24
N GLY A 232 13.21 -2.10 2.91
CA GLY A 232 14.45 -1.85 2.19
C GLY A 232 15.00 -0.45 2.46
N GLY A 233 14.14 0.57 2.49
CA GLY A 233 14.51 1.93 2.87
C GLY A 233 15.04 2.00 4.30
N ALA A 234 14.33 1.37 5.25
CA ALA A 234 14.76 1.32 6.65
C ALA A 234 16.11 0.62 6.83
N LEU A 235 16.33 -0.53 6.18
CA LEU A 235 17.61 -1.27 6.21
C LEU A 235 18.78 -0.46 5.66
N ARG A 236 18.49 0.51 4.78
CA ARG A 236 19.47 1.39 4.13
C ARG A 236 19.71 2.70 4.89
N GLY A 237 19.00 2.94 6.01
CA GLY A 237 19.03 4.22 6.71
C GLY A 237 18.23 5.33 6.02
N GLU A 238 17.49 5.01 4.96
CA GLU A 238 16.68 5.94 4.17
C GLU A 238 15.26 6.04 4.76
N GLY A 239 15.16 6.49 6.01
CA GLY A 239 13.92 6.55 6.78
C GLY A 239 12.84 7.42 6.12
N ASP A 240 13.22 8.61 5.63
CA ASP A 240 12.31 9.53 4.94
C ASP A 240 11.68 8.88 3.69
N LEU A 241 12.46 8.12 2.92
CA LEU A 241 11.95 7.40 1.75
C LEU A 241 10.95 6.30 2.15
N SER A 242 11.28 5.56 3.22
CA SER A 242 10.44 4.47 3.73
C SER A 242 9.09 4.96 4.24
N VAL A 243 9.08 6.04 5.03
CA VAL A 243 7.84 6.68 5.50
C VAL A 243 7.06 7.31 4.37
N GLY A 244 7.76 8.00 3.46
CA GLY A 244 7.14 8.58 2.28
C GLY A 244 6.40 7.53 1.46
N ASN A 245 7.01 6.37 1.25
CA ASN A 245 6.36 5.24 0.58
C ASN A 245 5.06 4.83 1.28
N VAL A 246 5.10 4.59 2.60
CA VAL A 246 3.93 4.18 3.38
C VAL A 246 2.78 5.21 3.31
N VAL A 247 3.09 6.48 3.58
CA VAL A 247 2.07 7.54 3.64
C VAL A 247 1.53 7.85 2.25
N GLY A 248 2.42 7.92 1.24
CA GLY A 248 2.05 8.13 -0.16
C GLY A 248 1.14 7.02 -0.67
N SER A 249 1.49 5.76 -0.43
CA SER A 249 0.69 4.60 -0.83
C SER A 249 -0.69 4.61 -0.17
N ASN A 250 -0.81 5.02 1.09
CA ASN A 250 -2.12 5.17 1.73
C ASN A 250 -2.99 6.23 1.05
N ILE A 251 -2.44 7.42 0.81
CA ILE A 251 -3.16 8.49 0.11
C ILE A 251 -3.55 8.03 -1.31
N PHE A 252 -2.67 7.31 -2.00
CA PHE A 252 -2.94 6.81 -3.36
C PHE A 252 -3.99 5.72 -3.36
N ASN A 253 -3.98 4.82 -2.38
CA ASN A 253 -5.02 3.82 -2.22
C ASN A 253 -6.39 4.46 -2.00
N LEU A 254 -6.49 5.50 -1.16
CA LEU A 254 -7.75 6.17 -0.87
C LEU A 254 -8.27 7.00 -2.06
N LEU A 255 -7.37 7.67 -2.80
CA LEU A 255 -7.75 8.61 -3.86
C LEU A 255 -7.67 7.98 -5.26
N ALA A 256 -6.52 7.44 -5.64
CA ALA A 256 -6.28 6.92 -6.99
C ALA A 256 -6.86 5.52 -7.19
N VAL A 257 -6.64 4.58 -6.27
CA VAL A 257 -7.10 3.19 -6.46
C VAL A 257 -8.62 3.12 -6.50
N VAL A 258 -9.30 3.71 -5.50
CA VAL A 258 -10.77 3.80 -5.50
C VAL A 258 -11.26 4.64 -6.68
N GLY A 259 -10.67 5.82 -6.91
CA GLY A 259 -11.09 6.72 -7.98
C GLY A 259 -10.99 6.10 -9.38
N ILE A 260 -9.90 5.38 -9.69
CA ILE A 260 -9.74 4.70 -10.98
C ILE A 260 -10.74 3.54 -11.09
N ALA A 261 -10.86 2.70 -10.07
CA ALA A 261 -11.75 1.55 -10.08
C ALA A 261 -13.22 1.97 -10.27
N ALA A 262 -13.69 2.97 -9.52
CA ALA A 262 -15.05 3.50 -9.61
C ALA A 262 -15.31 4.30 -10.91
N MET A 263 -14.27 4.88 -11.53
CA MET A 263 -14.38 5.51 -12.85
C MET A 263 -14.62 4.47 -13.95
N VAL A 264 -13.93 3.33 -13.87
CA VAL A 264 -14.13 2.20 -14.80
C VAL A 264 -15.50 1.59 -14.59
N HIS A 265 -15.84 1.28 -13.35
CA HIS A 265 -17.08 0.62 -12.98
C HIS A 265 -17.63 1.22 -11.67
N PRO A 266 -18.64 2.11 -11.74
CA PRO A 266 -19.22 2.77 -10.58
C PRO A 266 -19.71 1.78 -9.53
N PHE A 267 -19.59 2.15 -8.25
CA PHE A 267 -19.96 1.27 -7.16
C PHE A 267 -21.41 1.54 -6.81
N GLN A 268 -22.35 0.91 -7.51
CA GLN A 268 -23.78 1.20 -7.39
C GLN A 268 -24.57 -0.11 -7.22
N PRO A 269 -25.00 -0.46 -6.00
CA PRO A 269 -25.73 -1.71 -5.76
C PRO A 269 -26.96 -1.89 -6.65
N GLU A 270 -27.67 -0.80 -6.98
CA GLU A 270 -28.84 -0.83 -7.87
C GLU A 270 -28.54 -1.31 -9.31
N ASN A 271 -27.29 -1.21 -9.75
CA ASN A 271 -26.85 -1.61 -11.10
C ASN A 271 -26.23 -3.02 -11.12
N GLU A 272 -26.10 -3.67 -9.97
CA GLU A 272 -25.51 -4.99 -9.84
C GLU A 272 -26.54 -6.13 -9.85
N PRO A 273 -26.16 -7.34 -10.29
CA PRO A 273 -26.92 -8.54 -10.02
C PRO A 273 -27.20 -8.71 -8.52
N ALA A 274 -28.35 -9.28 -8.14
CA ALA A 274 -28.81 -9.33 -6.74
C ALA A 274 -27.83 -9.98 -5.73
N GLU A 275 -26.91 -10.84 -6.17
CA GLU A 275 -25.85 -11.39 -5.33
C GLU A 275 -24.69 -10.40 -5.14
N ALA A 276 -24.22 -9.79 -6.23
CA ALA A 276 -23.17 -8.77 -6.20
C ALA A 276 -23.63 -7.49 -5.49
N ALA A 277 -24.89 -7.07 -5.66
CA ALA A 277 -25.50 -5.95 -4.95
C ALA A 277 -25.45 -6.15 -3.43
N ARG A 278 -25.86 -7.33 -2.94
CA ARG A 278 -25.80 -7.68 -1.51
C ARG A 278 -24.37 -7.72 -0.98
N ALA A 279 -23.43 -8.26 -1.76
CA ALA A 279 -22.02 -8.27 -1.38
C ALA A 279 -21.45 -6.84 -1.30
N LEU A 280 -21.86 -5.96 -2.23
CA LEU A 280 -21.44 -4.56 -2.25
C LEU A 280 -22.04 -3.75 -1.10
N GLU A 281 -23.33 -3.90 -0.82
CA GLU A 281 -23.98 -3.28 0.36
C GLU A 281 -23.27 -3.71 1.65
N HIS A 282 -23.03 -5.01 1.81
CA HIS A 282 -22.28 -5.51 2.96
C HIS A 282 -20.85 -4.96 3.03
N ALA A 283 -20.18 -4.82 1.88
CA ALA A 283 -18.86 -4.22 1.81
C ALA A 283 -18.88 -2.74 2.23
N PHE A 284 -19.88 -1.96 1.82
CA PHE A 284 -20.06 -0.58 2.25
C PHE A 284 -20.35 -0.46 3.76
N ASP A 285 -21.29 -1.26 4.28
CA ASP A 285 -21.62 -1.28 5.71
C ASP A 285 -20.38 -1.57 6.56
N ARG A 286 -19.59 -2.56 6.13
CA ARG A 286 -18.36 -2.95 6.82
C ARG A 286 -17.26 -1.90 6.66
N ALA A 287 -17.12 -1.35 5.45
CA ALA A 287 -16.16 -0.31 5.10
C ALA A 287 -16.39 0.95 5.93
N LEU A 288 -17.60 1.52 5.93
CA LEU A 288 -17.96 2.73 6.69
C LEU A 288 -18.09 2.48 8.20
N GLY A 289 -18.34 1.23 8.59
CA GLY A 289 -18.37 0.79 9.96
C GLY A 289 -16.97 0.49 10.48
N VAL A 290 -16.74 -0.77 10.86
CA VAL A 290 -15.55 -1.16 11.61
C VAL A 290 -14.25 -0.87 10.86
N ASP A 291 -14.20 -1.10 9.54
CA ASP A 291 -12.95 -0.98 8.79
C ASP A 291 -12.48 0.46 8.70
N PHE A 292 -13.38 1.42 8.51
CA PHE A 292 -13.04 2.85 8.51
C PHE A 292 -12.43 3.26 9.85
N TYR A 293 -13.02 2.85 10.98
CA TYR A 293 -12.46 3.17 12.29
C TYR A 293 -11.11 2.49 12.54
N VAL A 294 -10.90 1.29 12.01
CA VAL A 294 -9.59 0.61 12.07
C VAL A 294 -8.56 1.37 11.24
N VAL A 295 -8.87 1.70 9.97
CA VAL A 295 -7.99 2.51 9.10
C VAL A 295 -7.68 3.86 9.75
N LEU A 296 -8.69 4.52 10.30
CA LEU A 296 -8.55 5.80 11.00
C LEU A 296 -7.66 5.64 12.24
N GLY A 297 -7.85 4.59 13.02
CA GLY A 297 -7.04 4.27 14.21
C GLY A 297 -5.58 4.02 13.86
N PHE A 298 -5.31 3.24 12.82
CA PHE A 298 -3.95 3.04 12.30
C PHE A 298 -3.36 4.35 11.78
N SER A 299 -4.11 5.13 10.99
CA SER A 299 -3.65 6.42 10.46
C SER A 299 -3.32 7.43 11.56
N LEU A 300 -4.17 7.50 12.60
CA LEU A 300 -3.92 8.29 13.81
C LEU A 300 -2.69 7.78 14.56
N ALA A 301 -2.54 6.47 14.72
CA ALA A 301 -1.35 5.90 15.35
C ALA A 301 -0.08 6.26 14.55
N GLY A 302 -0.10 6.11 13.23
CA GLY A 302 1.00 6.51 12.35
C GLY A 302 1.38 7.98 12.49
N LEU A 303 0.40 8.88 12.63
CA LEU A 303 0.65 10.30 12.82
C LEU A 303 1.11 10.66 14.25
N LEU A 304 0.51 10.06 15.28
CA LEU A 304 0.68 10.49 16.67
C LEU A 304 1.83 9.78 17.40
N LEU A 305 2.15 8.53 17.04
CA LEU A 305 3.24 7.78 17.65
C LEU A 305 4.61 8.48 17.55
N PRO A 306 4.97 9.17 16.44
CA PRO A 306 6.11 10.07 16.38
C PRO A 306 6.22 11.04 17.57
N PHE A 307 5.10 11.65 17.97
CA PHE A 307 5.05 12.68 19.01
C PHE A 307 4.85 12.11 20.42
N ALA A 308 4.42 10.87 20.55
CA ALA A 308 4.18 10.22 21.84
C ALA A 308 5.49 9.76 22.50
N GLY A 309 5.80 10.24 23.72
CA GLY A 309 6.86 9.67 24.56
C GLY A 309 8.32 10.01 24.18
N GLY A 310 8.55 10.92 23.24
CA GLY A 310 9.90 11.32 22.78
C GLY A 310 10.61 10.26 21.93
N GLU A 311 11.92 10.45 21.69
CA GLU A 311 12.79 9.54 20.91
C GLU A 311 12.95 8.15 21.56
N ARG A 312 12.68 8.05 22.86
CA ARG A 312 12.79 6.79 23.60
C ARG A 312 11.58 5.92 23.30
N GLY A 313 11.83 4.73 22.75
CA GLY A 313 10.82 3.69 22.59
C GLY A 313 10.26 3.51 21.18
N ALA A 314 10.91 4.02 20.13
CA ALA A 314 10.46 3.82 18.75
C ALA A 314 10.29 2.33 18.34
N ARG A 315 11.17 1.43 18.82
CA ARG A 315 10.98 -0.03 18.63
C ARG A 315 9.72 -0.55 19.31
N THR A 316 9.40 -0.02 20.50
CA THR A 316 8.17 -0.40 21.22
C THR A 316 6.93 0.06 20.46
N LYS A 317 6.97 1.26 19.85
CA LYS A 317 5.91 1.78 18.98
C LYS A 317 5.74 0.90 17.72
N GLY A 318 6.84 0.48 17.09
CA GLY A 318 6.82 -0.47 15.97
C GLY A 318 6.22 -1.83 16.36
N LEU A 319 6.63 -2.39 17.50
CA LEU A 319 6.06 -3.63 18.03
C LEU A 319 4.57 -3.49 18.33
N PHE A 320 4.14 -2.34 18.87
CA PHE A 320 2.73 -2.05 19.11
C PHE A 320 1.91 -2.04 17.82
N LEU A 321 2.39 -1.38 16.76
CA LEU A 321 1.74 -1.38 15.44
C LEU A 321 1.60 -2.81 14.88
N LEU A 322 2.66 -3.61 14.98
CA LEU A 322 2.65 -5.01 14.53
C LEU A 322 1.69 -5.88 15.36
N ALA A 323 1.65 -5.68 16.67
CA ALA A 323 0.72 -6.39 17.55
C ALA A 323 -0.74 -6.03 17.23
N CYS A 324 -1.02 -4.75 16.96
CA CYS A 324 -2.35 -4.30 16.52
C CYS A 324 -2.72 -4.91 15.17
N TYR A 325 -1.77 -4.95 14.22
CA TYR A 325 -1.99 -5.55 12.91
C TYR A 325 -2.25 -7.06 13.00
N ALA A 326 -1.44 -7.79 13.76
CA ALA A 326 -1.63 -9.21 14.01
C ALA A 326 -2.98 -9.48 14.70
N GLY A 327 -3.37 -8.64 15.66
CA GLY A 327 -4.68 -8.69 16.31
C GLY A 327 -5.83 -8.46 15.34
N TYR A 328 -5.71 -7.49 14.43
CA TYR A 328 -6.69 -7.24 13.38
C TYR A 328 -6.83 -8.43 12.42
N ILE A 329 -5.71 -9.00 11.95
CA ILE A 329 -5.73 -10.20 11.10
C ILE A 329 -6.35 -11.40 11.83
N ALA A 330 -6.02 -11.60 13.11
CA ALA A 330 -6.62 -12.66 13.92
C ALA A 330 -8.13 -12.46 14.10
N TRP A 331 -8.57 -11.23 14.36
CA TRP A 331 -9.99 -10.89 14.49
C TRP A 331 -10.76 -11.14 13.19
N LEU A 332 -10.20 -10.73 12.04
CA LEU A 332 -10.75 -11.03 10.72
C LEU A 332 -10.95 -12.53 10.50
N TYR A 333 -9.91 -13.32 10.81
CA TYR A 333 -9.94 -14.75 10.58
C TYR A 333 -10.91 -15.49 11.51
N LEU A 334 -11.04 -15.03 12.76
CA LEU A 334 -11.99 -15.58 13.72
C LEU A 334 -13.44 -15.20 13.41
N GLY A 335 -13.67 -14.01 12.85
CA GLY A 335 -15.00 -13.56 12.44
C GLY A 335 -15.47 -14.09 11.08
N ALA A 336 -14.56 -14.66 10.27
CA ALA A 336 -14.87 -15.31 8.99
C ALA A 336 -15.28 -16.79 9.13
N ARG A 337 -15.32 -17.33 10.35
CA ARG A 337 -15.82 -18.67 10.70
C ARG A 337 -17.24 -18.60 11.24
#